data_AF-A0A1J3J1T9-F1
#
_entry.id   AF-A0A1J3J1T9-F1
#
_cell.length_a   1.000
_cell.length_b   1.000
_cell.length_c   1.000
_cell.angle_alpha   90.00
_cell.angle_beta   90.00
_cell.angle_gamma   90.00
#
_symmetry.space_group_name_H-M   'P 1'
#
loop_
_entity.id
_entity.type
_entity.pdbx_description
1 polymer ?
#
loop_
_entity_poly.entity_id
_entity_poly.type
_entity_poly.pdbx_seq_one_letter_code
_entity_poly.pdbx_strand_id
1 'polypeptide(L)' 'MPEIYPHLIFNNFSTSLGLRVQTALQHIFPVAKPDSQRIITFSNKDDVISFRHHTYEKVTYKEVKLDELGPRFELK' A
#
# COMPACT_ATOMS: atom_id res chain seq x y z
N MET A 1 -6.77 7.61 16.25
CA MET A 1 -6.14 7.13 15.00
C MET A 1 -6.47 5.67 14.85
N PRO A 2 -6.81 5.14 13.65
CA PRO A 2 -7.05 3.71 13.52
C PRO A 2 -5.75 2.96 13.85
N GLU A 3 -5.78 2.15 14.90
CA GLU A 3 -4.66 1.44 15.52
C GLU A 3 -4.17 0.22 14.71
N ILE A 4 -4.83 -0.05 13.58
CA ILE A 4 -4.61 -1.25 12.77
C ILE A 4 -3.47 -1.03 11.79
N TYR A 5 -2.51 -1.96 11.80
CA TYR A 5 -1.34 -1.98 10.92
C TYR A 5 -1.73 -2.35 9.48
N PRO A 6 -1.26 -1.61 8.46
CA PRO A 6 -1.68 -1.81 7.07
C PRO A 6 -0.90 -2.92 6.37
N HIS A 7 -1.58 -3.67 5.50
CA HIS A 7 -0.90 -4.43 4.44
C HIS A 7 -0.29 -3.47 3.42
N LEU A 8 0.90 -3.81 2.94
CA LEU A 8 1.62 -3.00 1.94
C LEU A 8 1.59 -3.70 0.58
N ILE A 9 1.28 -2.94 -0.46
CA ILE A 9 1.33 -3.39 -1.85
C ILE A 9 2.37 -2.55 -2.59
N PHE A 10 3.36 -3.20 -3.21
CA PHE A 10 4.35 -2.57 -4.07
C PHE A 10 4.15 -3.04 -5.50
N ASN A 11 3.94 -2.11 -6.43
CA ASN A 11 3.74 -2.41 -7.85
C ASN A 11 4.84 -1.74 -8.69
N ASN A 12 5.43 -2.49 -9.63
CA ASN A 12 6.50 -2.05 -10.54
C ASN A 12 7.83 -1.58 -9.89
N PHE A 13 8.26 -2.22 -8.81
CA PHE A 13 9.60 -2.03 -8.22
C PHE A 13 10.57 -3.15 -8.65
N SER A 14 10.84 -3.27 -9.94
CA SER A 14 11.61 -4.40 -10.50
C SER A 14 13.13 -4.18 -10.57
N THR A 15 13.59 -2.92 -10.56
CA THR A 15 15.03 -2.59 -10.65
C THR A 15 15.74 -2.77 -9.32
N SER A 16 17.07 -2.87 -9.32
CA SER A 16 17.86 -2.95 -8.08
C SER A 16 17.66 -1.72 -7.18
N LEU A 17 17.55 -0.53 -7.78
CA LEU A 17 17.19 0.69 -7.07
C LEU A 17 15.75 0.62 -6.54
N GLY A 18 14.80 0.15 -7.35
CA GLY A 18 13.41 -0.06 -6.95
C GLY A 18 13.29 -0.97 -5.73
N LEU A 19 13.98 -2.11 -5.72
CA LEU A 19 14.01 -3.03 -4.58
C LEU A 19 14.59 -2.37 -3.32
N ARG A 20 15.61 -1.51 -3.45
CA ARG A 20 16.15 -0.74 -2.31
C ARG A 20 15.13 0.25 -1.78
N VAL A 21 14.44 0.98 -2.65
CA VAL A 21 13.39 1.94 -2.24
C VAL A 21 12.22 1.22 -1.60
N GLN A 22 11.75 0.12 -2.18
CA GLN A 22 10.74 -0.76 -1.58
C GLN A 22 11.17 -1.23 -0.18
N THR A 23 12.43 -1.64 -0.04
CA THR A 23 12.98 -2.08 1.25
C THR A 23 12.99 -0.95 2.27
N ALA A 24 13.39 0.27 1.89
CA ALA A 24 13.33 1.41 2.79
C ALA A 24 11.88 1.73 3.21
N LEU A 25 10.95 1.78 2.26
CA LEU A 25 9.55 2.12 2.50
C LEU A 25 8.82 1.08 3.37
N GLN A 26 9.04 -0.22 3.14
CA GLN A 26 8.36 -1.27 3.91
C GLN A 26 8.73 -1.25 5.40
N HIS A 27 9.98 -0.90 5.73
CA HIS A 27 10.47 -0.90 7.11
C HIS A 27 9.99 0.31 7.94
N ILE A 28 9.34 1.29 7.31
CA ILE A 28 8.70 2.41 8.02
C ILE A 28 7.37 1.95 8.66
N PHE A 29 6.79 0.84 8.18
CA PHE A 29 5.52 0.32 8.68
C PHE A 29 5.72 -0.97 9.48
N PRO A 30 4.92 -1.18 10.54
CA PRO A 30 4.90 -2.43 11.27
C PRO A 30 4.22 -3.55 10.45
N VAL A 31 4.52 -4.80 10.80
CA VAL A 31 3.93 -5.99 10.17
C VAL A 31 2.44 -6.08 10.51
N ALA A 32 1.59 -6.11 9.49
CA ALA A 32 0.15 -6.27 9.64
C ALA A 32 -0.24 -7.70 10.05
N LYS A 33 -1.30 -7.79 10.86
CA LYS A 33 -1.96 -9.07 11.13
C LYS A 33 -2.70 -9.55 9.87
N PRO A 34 -2.90 -10.88 9.68
CA PRO A 34 -3.57 -11.43 8.49
C PRO A 34 -5.01 -10.95 8.26
N ASP A 35 -5.68 -10.51 9.32
CA ASP A 35 -7.06 -10.01 9.34
C ASP A 35 -7.16 -8.49 9.14
N SER A 36 -6.04 -7.80 8.91
CA SER A 36 -6.04 -6.36 8.70
C SER A 36 -6.78 -6.00 7.41
N GLN A 37 -7.73 -5.06 7.55
CA GLN A 37 -8.52 -4.53 6.43
C GLN A 37 -7.89 -3.27 5.80
N ARG A 38 -6.78 -2.80 6.36
CA ARG A 38 -6.11 -1.57 5.92
C ARG A 38 -5.04 -1.90 4.90
N ILE A 39 -5.01 -1.17 3.79
CA ILE A 39 -4.06 -1.37 2.69
C ILE A 39 -3.42 -0.03 2.30
N ILE A 40 -2.10 -0.04 2.16
CA ILE A 40 -1.34 1.03 1.55
C ILE A 40 -0.72 0.52 0.26
N THR A 41 -0.89 1.27 -0.81
CA THR A 41 -0.36 0.92 -2.14
C THR A 41 0.68 1.95 -2.56
N PHE A 42 1.86 1.45 -2.93
CA PHE A 42 2.91 2.17 -3.64
C PHE A 42 2.98 1.62 -5.07
N SER A 43 2.54 2.40 -6.05
CA SER A 43 2.60 2.00 -7.45
C SER A 43 3.54 2.89 -8.23
N ASN A 44 4.62 2.30 -8.75
CA ASN A 44 5.57 3.00 -9.60
C ASN A 44 5.09 3.02 -11.06
N LYS A 45 5.02 4.21 -11.67
CA LYS A 45 4.75 4.38 -13.09
C LYS A 45 5.55 5.59 -13.59
N ASP A 46 6.33 5.41 -14.65
CA ASP A 46 7.16 6.46 -15.25
C ASP A 46 8.08 7.17 -14.22
N ASP A 47 8.70 6.38 -13.35
CA ASP A 47 9.52 6.82 -12.20
C ASP A 47 8.81 7.77 -11.21
N VAL A 48 7.48 7.73 -11.18
CA VAL A 48 6.64 8.39 -10.18
C VAL A 48 5.94 7.34 -9.34
N ILE A 49 6.17 7.40 -8.03
CA ILE A 49 5.54 6.50 -7.05
C ILE A 49 4.23 7.12 -6.59
N SER A 50 3.12 6.56 -7.04
CA SER A 50 1.78 6.87 -6.56
C SER A 50 1.51 6.19 -5.23
N PHE A 51 1.27 6.97 -4.18
CA PHE A 51 0.84 6.50 -2.87
C PHE A 51 -0.67 6.63 -2.74
N ARG A 52 -1.35 5.55 -2.34
CA ARG A 52 -2.78 5.56 -2.00
C ARG A 52 -3.02 4.75 -0.73
N HIS A 53 -3.99 5.17 0.07
CA HIS A 53 -4.31 4.57 1.35
C HIS A 53 -5.81 4.25 1.43
N HIS A 54 -6.12 2.95 1.51
CA HIS A 54 -7.48 2.43 1.49
C HIS A 54 -7.75 1.50 2.67
N THR A 55 -9.00 1.37 3.04
CA THR A 55 -9.55 0.16 3.65
C THR A 55 -10.28 -0.64 2.61
N TYR A 56 -10.42 -1.94 2.85
CA TYR A 56 -11.23 -2.80 2.01
C TYR A 56 -12.27 -3.56 2.84
N GLU A 57 -13.41 -3.82 2.22
CA GLU A 57 -14.44 -4.69 2.73
C GLU A 57 -14.75 -5.76 1.68
N LYS A 58 -14.80 -7.02 2.11
CA LYS A 58 -15.19 -8.13 1.23
C LYS A 58 -16.71 -8.22 1.23
N VAL A 59 -17.34 -7.75 0.15
CA VAL A 59 -18.81 -7.80 -0.01
C VAL A 59 -19.25 -9.21 -0.38
N THR A 60 -18.51 -9.85 -1.29
CA THR A 60 -18.73 -11.23 -1.75
C THR A 60 -17.37 -11.93 -1.89
N TYR A 61 -17.34 -13.25 -2.05
CA TYR A 61 -16.08 -13.99 -2.31
C TYR A 61 -15.28 -13.48 -3.53
N LYS A 62 -15.95 -12.87 -4.52
CA LYS A 62 -15.35 -12.34 -5.76
C LYS A 62 -15.23 -10.82 -5.79
N GLU A 63 -15.81 -10.12 -4.83
CA GLU A 63 -15.96 -8.67 -4.88
C GLU A 63 -15.43 -8.02 -3.63
N VAL A 64 -14.59 -7.01 -3.83
CA VAL A 64 -13.97 -6.22 -2.77
C VAL A 64 -14.30 -4.77 -3.02
N LYS A 65 -14.89 -4.11 -2.01
CA LYS A 65 -15.11 -2.67 -1.99
C LYS A 65 -13.91 -2.00 -1.36
N LEU A 66 -13.42 -0.92 -1.97
CA LEU A 66 -12.34 -0.09 -1.45
C LEU A 66 -12.90 1.26 -1.01
N ASP A 67 -12.53 1.67 0.19
CA ASP A 67 -12.86 2.99 0.73
C ASP A 67 -11.54 3.74 1.01
N GLU A 68 -11.39 4.94 0.47
CA GLU A 68 -10.16 5.73 0.60
C GLU A 68 -10.16 6.51 1.92
N LEU A 69 -9.08 6.38 2.70
CA LEU A 69 -8.98 6.94 4.05
C LEU A 69 -7.94 8.06 4.18
N GLY A 70 -6.99 8.14 3.24
CA GLY A 70 -5.80 8.95 3.40
C GLY A 70 -5.51 9.88 2.23
N PRO A 71 -4.50 10.73 2.37
CA PRO A 71 -4.06 11.62 1.30
C PRO A 71 -3.50 10.82 0.12
N ARG A 72 -3.63 11.43 -1.06
CA ARG A 72 -3.02 10.95 -2.30
C ARG A 72 -1.70 11.68 -2.48
N PHE A 73 -0.61 10.95 -2.66
CA PHE A 73 0.68 11.53 -3.00
C PHE A 73 1.24 10.94 -4.28
N GLU A 74 2.09 11.73 -4.91
CA GLU A 74 2.99 11.32 -5.99
C GLU A 74 4.39 11.72 -5.54
N LEU A 75 5.28 10.74 -5.46
CA LEU A 75 6.67 10.91 -5.06
C LEU A 75 7.54 10.73 -6.31
N LYS A 76 8.57 11.55 -6.46
CA LYS A 76 9.55 11.46 -7.54
C LYS A 76 10.96 11.54 -6.96
#